data_AF-A0A180EVG1-F1
#
_entry.id   AF-A0A180EVG1-F1
#
_cell.length_a   1.000
_cell.length_b   1.000
_cell.length_c   1.000
_cell.angle_alpha   90.00
_cell.angle_beta   90.00
_cell.angle_gamma   90.00
#
_symmetry.space_group_name_H-M   'P 1'
#
loop_
_entity.id
_entity.type
_entity.pdbx_description
1 polymer ?
#
loop_
_entity_poly.entity_id
_entity_poly.type
_entity_poly.pdbx_seq_one_letter_code
_entity_poly.pdbx_strand_id
1 'polypeptide(L)'
;MLFVEGDEKIQDDLKKLHDFIVEYLEEIYPQKDINRDVDAEGNTKSITIRFSGTGLEVDIVPVVPLSTPKEYVWQPQRGGRGKYITSVSKQLDFSADLRKNNVSYTSIVRALKWWRNYKELHPTDDEPGLSSFAIELIVGYLDVNHGVENNIEEGIIRFFQFISCPDFPIIKFRDAIKSVPTFETPIYIADNTNNENNVVRKLTKSKWKEVVAEAEEAFDTLNIAESRKDEGATVDEWKRIFGPTFNIK
;
A
#
# COMPACT_ATOMS: atom_id res chain seq x y z
N MET A 1 14.55 -0.59 -0.43
CA MET A 1 14.15 -1.20 0.86
C MET A 1 15.40 -1.91 1.37
N LEU A 2 15.86 -1.57 2.57
CA LEU A 2 17.03 -2.19 3.20
C LEU A 2 16.51 -3.20 4.22
N PHE A 3 17.00 -4.44 4.16
CA PHE A 3 16.61 -5.52 5.05
C PHE A 3 17.79 -5.83 5.98
N VAL A 4 17.50 -5.98 7.27
CA VAL A 4 18.47 -6.46 8.25
C VAL A 4 17.94 -7.77 8.79
N GLU A 5 18.74 -8.83 8.66
CA GLU A 5 18.42 -10.17 9.16
C GLU A 5 18.74 -10.24 10.66
N GLY A 6 17.73 -10.52 11.49
CA GLY A 6 17.88 -10.69 12.93
C GLY A 6 18.00 -12.16 13.36
N ASP A 7 18.66 -12.41 14.50
CA ASP A 7 18.73 -13.74 15.14
C ASP A 7 17.31 -14.25 15.45
N GLU A 8 17.04 -15.53 15.17
CA GLU A 8 15.76 -16.21 15.47
C GLU A 8 15.32 -16.02 16.94
N LYS A 9 16.26 -15.79 17.86
CA LYS A 9 15.99 -15.55 19.29
C LYS A 9 15.49 -14.13 19.62
N ILE A 10 15.53 -13.19 18.66
CA ILE A 10 15.05 -11.80 18.81
C ILE A 10 13.55 -11.68 18.45
N GLN A 11 12.94 -12.77 17.97
CA GLN A 11 11.50 -12.84 17.72
C GLN A 11 10.76 -12.44 19.01
N ASP A 12 9.92 -11.42 18.89
CA ASP A 12 9.07 -10.82 19.94
C ASP A 12 9.68 -9.68 20.80
N ASP A 13 10.94 -9.27 20.58
CA ASP A 13 11.51 -8.08 21.25
C ASP A 13 11.84 -6.96 20.24
N LEU A 14 10.81 -6.19 19.90
CA LEU A 14 10.92 -5.09 18.93
C LEU A 14 11.98 -4.06 19.33
N LYS A 15 12.17 -3.83 20.64
CA LYS A 15 13.19 -2.92 21.13
C LYS A 15 14.59 -3.44 20.80
N LYS A 16 14.87 -4.73 21.07
CA LYS A 16 16.17 -5.33 20.70
C LYS A 16 16.43 -5.30 19.20
N LEU A 17 15.37 -5.47 18.40
CA LEU A 17 15.47 -5.41 16.95
C LEU A 17 15.79 -3.98 16.46
N HIS A 18 15.22 -2.97 17.13
CA HIS A 18 15.55 -1.58 16.88
C HIS A 18 16.99 -1.26 17.29
N ASP A 19 17.39 -1.64 18.51
CA ASP A 19 18.74 -1.45 19.03
C ASP A 19 19.78 -2.09 18.08
N PHE A 20 19.52 -3.31 17.60
CA PHE A 20 20.37 -3.99 16.63
C PHE A 20 20.50 -3.25 15.28
N ILE A 21 19.42 -2.70 14.74
CA ILE A 21 19.49 -1.90 13.50
C ILE A 21 20.31 -0.63 13.74
N VAL A 22 20.14 0.04 14.88
CA VAL A 22 20.90 1.26 15.22
C VAL A 22 22.40 0.95 15.29
N GLU A 23 22.79 -0.11 16.00
CA GLU A 23 24.18 -0.57 16.08
C GLU A 23 24.74 -0.91 14.69
N TYR A 24 23.95 -1.60 13.85
CA TYR A 24 24.37 -1.93 12.49
C TYR A 24 24.55 -0.68 11.61
N LEU A 25 23.67 0.32 11.74
CA LEU A 25 23.77 1.59 11.02
C LEU A 25 25.01 2.39 11.43
N GLU A 26 25.38 2.39 12.71
CA GLU A 26 26.63 2.98 13.21
C GLU A 26 27.86 2.34 12.54
N GLU A 27 27.84 1.02 12.36
CA GLU A 27 28.93 0.27 11.72
C GLU A 27 29.06 0.59 10.22
N ILE A 28 27.96 0.55 9.46
CA ILE A 28 28.01 0.72 8.00
C ILE A 28 28.05 2.18 7.54
N TYR A 29 27.65 3.13 8.41
CA TYR A 29 27.70 4.57 8.16
C TYR A 29 28.48 5.31 9.26
N PRO A 30 29.80 5.08 9.42
CA PRO A 30 30.59 5.64 10.54
C PRO A 30 30.74 7.17 10.50
N GLN A 31 30.41 7.79 9.36
CA GLN A 31 30.43 9.25 9.20
C GLN A 31 29.08 9.91 9.51
N LYS A 32 28.07 9.10 9.87
CA LYS A 32 26.71 9.56 10.10
C LYS A 32 26.49 9.84 11.58
N ASP A 33 25.82 10.95 11.87
CA ASP A 33 25.38 11.26 13.23
C ASP A 33 24.06 10.52 13.48
N ILE A 34 24.15 9.32 14.05
CA ILE A 34 23.00 8.44 14.25
C ILE A 34 21.98 9.06 15.21
N ASN A 35 22.43 9.72 16.29
CA ASN A 35 21.52 10.37 17.24
C ASN A 35 20.69 11.49 16.60
N ARG A 36 21.25 12.19 15.61
CA ARG A 36 20.54 13.26 14.88
C ARG A 36 19.74 12.72 13.70
N ASP A 37 20.28 11.73 12.99
CA ASP A 37 19.81 11.34 11.67
C ASP A 37 18.97 10.06 11.68
N VAL A 38 18.83 9.36 12.81
CA VAL A 38 18.03 8.15 12.94
C VAL A 38 16.92 8.36 13.98
N ASP A 39 15.68 8.17 13.53
CA ASP A 39 14.50 8.11 14.40
C ASP A 39 14.13 6.64 14.63
N ALA A 40 14.43 6.17 15.84
CA ALA A 40 14.10 4.83 16.32
C ALA A 40 13.08 4.86 17.47
N GLU A 41 12.51 6.03 17.79
CA GLU A 41 11.60 6.19 18.92
C GLU A 41 10.22 5.56 18.67
N GLY A 42 9.54 5.15 19.75
CA GLY A 42 8.12 4.81 19.70
C GLY A 42 7.75 3.36 19.34
N ASN A 43 8.69 2.42 19.26
CA ASN A 43 8.40 1.00 18.94
C ASN A 43 7.48 0.86 17.71
N THR A 44 7.80 1.63 16.68
CA THR A 44 7.05 1.65 15.41
C THR A 44 7.44 0.44 14.55
N LYS A 45 6.84 0.30 13.36
CA LYS A 45 7.13 -0.83 12.45
C LYS A 45 8.46 -0.67 11.68
N SER A 46 9.13 0.47 11.81
CA SER A 46 10.30 0.84 11.02
C SER A 46 11.16 1.88 11.73
N ILE A 47 12.44 1.87 11.44
CA ILE A 47 13.38 2.93 11.85
C ILE A 47 13.63 3.85 10.65
N THR A 48 13.50 5.15 10.84
CA THR A 48 13.69 6.13 9.76
C THR A 48 15.11 6.69 9.82
N ILE A 49 15.86 6.57 8.72
CA ILE A 49 17.18 7.19 8.55
C ILE A 49 17.09 8.35 7.55
N ARG A 50 17.58 9.53 7.97
CA ARG A 50 17.57 10.77 7.19
C ARG A 50 18.94 11.08 6.60
N PHE A 51 19.05 11.19 5.27
CA PHE A 51 20.27 11.59 4.58
C PHE A 51 20.32 13.12 4.40
N SER A 52 20.94 13.81 5.35
CA SER A 52 20.99 15.29 5.42
C SER A 52 21.49 16.00 4.16
N GLY A 53 22.39 15.38 3.39
CA GLY A 53 22.89 15.94 2.13
C GLY A 53 21.87 15.96 0.99
N THR A 54 20.92 15.02 0.95
CA THR A 54 19.93 14.89 -0.12
C THR A 54 18.50 15.22 0.33
N GLY A 55 18.26 15.25 1.64
CA GLY A 55 16.92 15.31 2.23
C GLY A 55 16.13 14.00 2.11
N LEU A 56 16.76 12.91 1.64
CA LEU A 56 16.09 11.62 1.51
C LEU A 56 15.88 10.98 2.89
N GLU A 57 14.70 10.45 3.14
CA GLU A 57 14.41 9.59 4.29
C GLU A 57 14.18 8.16 3.81
N VAL A 58 14.71 7.20 4.56
CA VAL A 58 14.53 5.77 4.28
C VAL A 58 13.98 5.09 5.52
N ASP A 59 12.85 4.42 5.37
CA ASP A 59 12.30 3.57 6.42
C ASP A 59 12.89 2.15 6.31
N ILE A 60 13.49 1.69 7.40
CA ILE A 60 14.05 0.35 7.55
C ILE A 60 13.05 -0.47 8.36
N VAL A 61 12.38 -1.41 7.70
CA VAL A 61 11.47 -2.36 8.35
C VAL A 61 12.28 -3.62 8.69
N PRO A 62 12.48 -3.95 9.97
CA PRO A 62 13.14 -5.19 10.31
C PRO A 62 12.26 -6.40 9.98
N VAL A 63 12.91 -7.47 9.57
CA VAL A 63 12.25 -8.74 9.24
C VAL A 63 13.03 -9.89 9.82
N VAL A 64 12.32 -10.93 10.26
CA VAL A 64 12.94 -12.17 10.75
C VAL A 64 12.57 -13.31 9.80
N PRO A 65 13.52 -13.91 9.08
CA PRO A 65 13.25 -15.03 8.19
C PRO A 65 12.59 -16.21 8.91
N LEU A 66 11.72 -16.91 8.19
CA LEU A 66 11.13 -18.16 8.64
C LEU A 66 11.84 -19.35 8.00
N SER A 67 12.10 -20.39 8.80
CA SER A 67 12.59 -21.67 8.29
C SER A 67 11.54 -22.40 7.43
N THR A 68 10.24 -22.19 7.71
CA THR A 68 9.12 -22.73 6.94
C THR A 68 7.88 -21.83 7.06
N PRO A 69 7.23 -21.45 5.94
CA PRO A 69 7.67 -21.62 4.56
C PRO A 69 8.93 -20.79 4.24
N LYS A 70 9.81 -21.32 3.36
CA LYS A 70 10.99 -20.59 2.88
C LYS A 70 10.58 -19.31 2.13
N GLU A 71 11.44 -18.30 2.16
CA GLU A 71 11.23 -16.96 1.57
C GLU A 71 10.14 -16.13 2.25
N TYR A 72 9.58 -16.62 3.35
CA TYR A 72 8.70 -15.84 4.20
C TYR A 72 9.46 -15.27 5.39
N VAL A 73 9.00 -14.12 5.83
CA VAL A 73 9.51 -13.41 6.97
C VAL A 73 8.37 -13.12 7.93
N TRP A 74 8.70 -13.08 9.21
CA TRP A 74 7.95 -12.34 10.19
C TRP A 74 8.34 -10.85 10.12
N GLN A 75 7.35 -9.97 10.16
CA GLN A 75 7.55 -8.53 10.33
C GLN A 75 6.66 -8.00 11.47
N PRO A 76 7.14 -6.99 12.22
CA PRO A 76 6.35 -6.35 13.25
C PRO A 76 5.18 -5.56 12.64
N GLN A 77 4.01 -5.66 13.27
CA GLN A 77 2.87 -4.83 12.89
C GLN A 77 3.03 -3.39 13.40
N ARG A 78 2.48 -2.40 12.66
CA ARG A 78 2.41 -1.00 13.11
C ARG A 78 1.67 -0.89 14.45
N GLY A 79 2.39 -0.59 15.53
CA GLY A 79 1.91 -0.56 16.91
C GLY A 79 2.37 -1.73 17.80
N GLY A 80 3.28 -2.60 17.31
CA GLY A 80 4.07 -3.54 18.10
C GLY A 80 3.38 -4.80 18.63
N ARG A 81 2.06 -4.97 18.41
CA ARG A 81 1.27 -6.04 19.06
C ARG A 81 0.80 -7.18 18.14
N GLY A 82 1.57 -7.52 17.10
CA GLY A 82 1.11 -8.58 16.20
C GLY A 82 2.17 -9.24 15.32
N LYS A 83 1.88 -10.50 14.98
CA LYS A 83 2.63 -11.33 14.04
C LYS A 83 2.10 -11.06 12.63
N TYR A 84 2.97 -10.67 11.69
CA TYR A 84 2.60 -10.56 10.29
C TYR A 84 3.59 -11.36 9.45
N ILE A 85 3.13 -12.49 8.91
CA ILE A 85 3.95 -13.38 8.07
C ILE A 85 3.70 -13.05 6.60
N THR A 86 4.73 -12.70 5.84
CA THR A 86 4.64 -12.34 4.42
C THR A 86 5.88 -12.77 3.67
N SER A 87 5.93 -12.61 2.34
CA SER A 87 7.13 -12.80 1.54
C SER A 87 7.43 -11.55 0.72
N VAL A 88 8.46 -10.80 1.11
CA VAL A 88 8.77 -9.53 0.43
C VAL A 88 9.23 -9.76 -1.02
N SER A 89 10.00 -10.82 -1.28
CA SER A 89 10.38 -11.21 -2.64
C SER A 89 9.15 -11.45 -3.52
N LYS A 90 8.22 -12.27 -3.06
CA LYS A 90 6.98 -12.57 -3.82
C LYS A 90 6.07 -11.35 -4.00
N GLN A 91 6.04 -10.42 -3.03
CA GLN A 91 5.34 -9.15 -3.21
C GLN A 91 5.96 -8.30 -4.32
N LEU A 92 7.28 -8.23 -4.37
CA LEU A 92 8.01 -7.52 -5.41
C LEU A 92 7.82 -8.18 -6.78
N ASP A 93 7.88 -9.52 -6.85
CA ASP A 93 7.68 -10.28 -8.09
C ASP A 93 6.28 -10.06 -8.65
N PHE A 94 5.24 -10.16 -7.80
CA PHE A 94 3.87 -9.84 -8.20
C PHE A 94 3.74 -8.42 -8.76
N SER A 95 4.36 -7.44 -8.10
CA SER A 95 4.35 -6.05 -8.54
C SER A 95 5.16 -5.82 -9.83
N ALA A 96 6.21 -6.58 -10.05
CA ALA A 96 7.01 -6.54 -11.27
C ALA A 96 6.25 -7.17 -12.43
N ASP A 97 5.56 -8.30 -12.20
CA ASP A 97 4.74 -8.98 -13.19
C ASP A 97 3.56 -8.10 -13.64
N LEU A 98 2.88 -7.41 -12.72
CA LEU A 98 1.82 -6.46 -13.08
C LEU A 98 2.35 -5.34 -14.00
N ARG A 99 3.50 -4.75 -13.67
CA ARG A 99 4.12 -3.70 -14.50
C ARG A 99 4.60 -4.19 -15.85
N LYS A 100 5.07 -5.44 -15.90
CA LYS A 100 5.52 -6.08 -17.14
C LYS A 100 4.33 -6.38 -18.06
N ASN A 101 3.21 -6.81 -17.51
CA ASN A 101 2.04 -7.26 -18.26
C ASN A 101 1.06 -6.13 -18.59
N ASN A 102 1.08 -5.04 -17.81
CA ASN A 102 0.26 -3.85 -18.02
C ASN A 102 1.14 -2.60 -17.99
N VAL A 103 1.39 -2.03 -19.18
CA VAL A 103 2.24 -0.83 -19.35
C VAL A 103 1.66 0.41 -18.66
N SER A 104 0.35 0.43 -18.44
CA SER A 104 -0.38 1.54 -17.83
C SER A 104 -0.59 1.37 -16.33
N TYR A 105 -0.28 0.19 -15.77
CA TYR A 105 -0.45 -0.13 -14.35
C TYR A 105 0.16 0.94 -13.43
N THR A 106 1.39 1.35 -13.73
CA THR A 106 2.10 2.34 -12.91
C THR A 106 1.38 3.70 -12.90
N SER A 107 0.88 4.13 -14.06
CA SER A 107 0.16 5.39 -14.21
C SER A 107 -1.20 5.34 -13.50
N ILE A 108 -1.94 4.25 -13.68
CA ILE A 108 -3.24 4.01 -13.01
C ILE A 108 -3.05 4.04 -11.49
N VAL A 109 -2.13 3.24 -10.95
CA VAL A 109 -1.87 3.18 -9.49
C VAL A 109 -1.43 4.54 -8.95
N ARG A 110 -0.59 5.30 -9.66
CA ARG A 110 -0.15 6.63 -9.23
C ARG A 110 -1.31 7.63 -9.19
N ALA A 111 -2.15 7.65 -10.22
CA ALA A 111 -3.33 8.50 -10.26
C ALA A 111 -4.27 8.17 -9.10
N LEU A 112 -4.58 6.90 -8.87
CA LEU A 112 -5.45 6.46 -7.77
C LEU A 112 -4.87 6.82 -6.39
N LYS A 113 -3.56 6.71 -6.20
CA LYS A 113 -2.90 7.16 -4.97
C LYS A 113 -2.99 8.67 -4.79
N TRP A 114 -2.87 9.44 -5.88
CA TRP A 114 -3.05 10.89 -5.84
C TRP A 114 -4.49 11.22 -5.44
N TRP A 115 -5.51 10.68 -6.12
CA TRP A 115 -6.92 10.85 -5.73
C TRP A 115 -7.14 10.56 -4.24
N ARG A 116 -6.68 9.40 -3.78
CA ARG A 116 -6.81 8.97 -2.38
C ARG A 116 -6.15 9.97 -1.42
N ASN A 117 -4.99 10.55 -1.79
CA ASN A 117 -4.33 11.56 -0.98
C ASN A 117 -5.10 12.90 -1.00
N TYR A 118 -5.57 13.34 -2.17
CA TYR A 118 -6.30 14.60 -2.36
C TYR A 118 -7.62 14.61 -1.58
N LYS A 119 -8.31 13.46 -1.54
CA LYS A 119 -9.55 13.25 -0.77
C LYS A 119 -9.29 12.89 0.70
N GLU A 120 -8.05 12.94 1.18
CA GLU A 120 -7.69 12.66 2.57
C GLU A 120 -8.10 11.26 3.07
N LEU A 121 -8.21 10.29 2.14
CA LEU A 121 -8.61 8.91 2.41
C LEU A 121 -7.44 8.01 2.84
N HIS A 122 -6.24 8.58 3.00
CA HIS A 122 -5.04 7.85 3.37
C HIS A 122 -4.95 7.63 4.88
N PRO A 123 -4.39 6.48 5.33
CA PRO A 123 -4.19 6.28 6.75
C PRO A 123 -3.13 7.24 7.30
N THR A 124 -3.41 7.84 8.45
CA THR A 124 -2.45 8.65 9.23
C THR A 124 -2.01 7.86 10.47
N ASP A 125 -1.42 8.51 11.48
CA ASP A 125 -1.16 7.87 12.78
C ASP A 125 -2.45 7.66 13.58
N ASP A 126 -3.37 8.64 13.50
CA ASP A 126 -4.60 8.67 14.31
C ASP A 126 -5.84 8.20 13.53
N GLU A 127 -5.81 8.24 12.19
CA GLU A 127 -6.96 7.92 11.36
C GLU A 127 -6.74 6.68 10.48
N PRO A 128 -7.73 5.78 10.41
CA PRO A 128 -7.71 4.68 9.44
C PRO A 128 -7.91 5.23 8.03
N GLY A 129 -7.46 4.46 7.03
CA GLY A 129 -7.63 4.84 5.63
C GLY A 129 -7.22 3.73 4.67
N LEU A 130 -7.44 3.98 3.39
CA LEU A 130 -7.06 3.07 2.32
C LEU A 130 -5.57 3.24 2.04
N SER A 131 -4.77 2.19 2.21
CA SER A 131 -3.31 2.26 2.05
C SER A 131 -2.89 2.23 0.58
N SER A 132 -1.68 2.71 0.29
CA SER A 132 -1.07 2.61 -1.04
C SER A 132 -1.00 1.17 -1.54
N PHE A 133 -0.72 0.22 -0.63
CA PHE A 133 -0.64 -1.20 -0.94
C PHE A 133 -2.01 -1.81 -1.22
N ALA A 134 -3.06 -1.38 -0.52
CA ALA A 134 -4.43 -1.80 -0.82
C ALA A 134 -4.85 -1.40 -2.24
N ILE A 135 -4.52 -0.18 -2.68
CA ILE A 135 -4.77 0.27 -4.07
C ILE A 135 -4.05 -0.64 -5.08
N GLU A 136 -2.75 -0.91 -4.85
CA GLU A 136 -1.97 -1.81 -5.73
C GLU A 136 -2.61 -3.20 -5.83
N LEU A 137 -3.06 -3.76 -4.71
CA LEU A 137 -3.69 -5.06 -4.67
C LEU A 137 -5.06 -5.10 -5.35
N ILE A 138 -5.87 -4.04 -5.23
CA ILE A 138 -7.15 -3.93 -5.95
C ILE A 138 -6.90 -3.86 -7.46
N VAL A 139 -5.98 -3.00 -7.92
CA VAL A 139 -5.66 -2.89 -9.36
C VAL A 139 -5.08 -4.21 -9.88
N GLY A 140 -4.18 -4.84 -9.13
CA GLY A 140 -3.63 -6.15 -9.48
C GLY A 140 -4.70 -7.26 -9.51
N TYR A 141 -5.65 -7.23 -8.57
CA TYR A 141 -6.79 -8.15 -8.57
C TYR A 141 -7.66 -7.97 -9.81
N LEU A 142 -7.93 -6.73 -10.21
CA LEU A 142 -8.67 -6.41 -11.44
C LEU A 142 -7.95 -6.96 -12.67
N ASP A 143 -6.65 -6.73 -12.81
CA ASP A 143 -5.89 -7.25 -13.95
C ASP A 143 -5.89 -8.79 -14.02
N VAL A 144 -5.74 -9.46 -12.87
CA VAL A 144 -5.69 -10.93 -12.81
C VAL A 144 -7.05 -11.58 -13.07
N ASN A 145 -8.15 -10.98 -12.59
CA ASN A 145 -9.48 -11.62 -12.60
C ASN A 145 -10.42 -11.07 -13.69
N HIS A 146 -10.17 -9.86 -14.17
CA HIS A 146 -11.01 -9.15 -15.14
C HIS A 146 -10.25 -8.77 -16.43
N GLY A 147 -8.96 -9.14 -16.52
CA GLY A 147 -8.12 -8.86 -17.68
C GLY A 147 -7.37 -7.53 -17.55
N VAL A 148 -6.28 -7.40 -18.30
CA VAL A 148 -5.44 -6.21 -18.30
C VAL A 148 -6.14 -5.05 -19.01
N GLU A 149 -6.23 -3.90 -18.34
CA GLU A 149 -6.67 -2.64 -18.96
C GLU A 149 -5.46 -1.74 -19.20
N ASN A 150 -5.20 -1.42 -20.47
CA ASN A 150 -4.05 -0.64 -20.91
C ASN A 150 -4.39 0.83 -21.14
N ASN A 151 -5.66 1.21 -21.22
CA ASN A 151 -6.07 2.60 -21.21
C ASN A 151 -6.07 3.12 -19.76
N ILE A 152 -5.35 4.22 -19.49
CA ILE A 152 -5.21 4.78 -18.15
C ILE A 152 -6.55 5.27 -17.60
N GLU A 153 -7.36 5.94 -18.43
CA GLU A 153 -8.67 6.47 -18.05
C GLU A 153 -9.63 5.34 -17.71
N GLU A 154 -9.79 4.37 -18.62
CA GLU A 154 -10.61 3.18 -18.39
C GLU A 154 -10.17 2.39 -17.15
N GLY A 155 -8.85 2.27 -16.93
CA GLY A 155 -8.30 1.62 -15.75
C GLY A 155 -8.66 2.32 -14.44
N ILE A 156 -8.71 3.66 -14.45
CA ILE A 156 -9.12 4.48 -13.31
C ILE A 156 -10.64 4.38 -13.09
N ILE A 157 -11.44 4.51 -14.15
CA ILE A 157 -12.91 4.38 -14.10
C ILE A 157 -13.30 3.00 -13.59
N ARG A 158 -12.67 1.94 -14.10
CA ARG A 158 -12.87 0.55 -13.67
C ARG A 158 -12.58 0.36 -12.18
N PHE A 159 -11.56 1.02 -11.64
CA PHE A 159 -11.27 0.98 -10.21
C PHE A 159 -12.38 1.64 -9.38
N PHE A 160 -12.86 2.82 -9.79
CA PHE A 160 -13.94 3.51 -9.08
C PHE A 160 -15.24 2.73 -9.12
N GLN A 161 -15.61 2.20 -10.30
CA GLN A 161 -16.75 1.31 -10.44
C GLN A 161 -16.66 0.10 -9.50
N PHE A 162 -15.48 -0.50 -9.40
CA PHE A 162 -15.26 -1.69 -8.56
C PHE A 162 -15.38 -1.37 -7.06
N ILE A 163 -14.81 -0.24 -6.61
CA ILE A 163 -14.94 0.19 -5.21
C ILE A 163 -16.38 0.54 -4.85
N SER A 164 -17.12 1.19 -5.75
CA SER A 164 -18.49 1.64 -5.50
C SER A 164 -19.53 0.52 -5.58
N CYS A 165 -19.11 -0.73 -5.83
CA CYS A 165 -20.01 -1.86 -5.86
C CYS A 165 -20.60 -2.14 -4.47
N PRO A 166 -21.94 -2.23 -4.31
CA PRO A 166 -22.58 -2.57 -3.04
C PRO A 166 -22.11 -3.91 -2.46
N ASP A 167 -21.75 -4.87 -3.34
CA ASP A 167 -21.29 -6.21 -3.00
C ASP A 167 -19.77 -6.35 -3.22
N PHE A 168 -18.98 -5.42 -2.68
CA PHE A 168 -17.51 -5.48 -2.77
C PHE A 168 -16.98 -6.84 -2.32
N PRO A 169 -16.26 -7.60 -3.19
CA PRO A 169 -15.92 -8.98 -2.90
C PRO A 169 -14.75 -9.09 -1.91
N ILE A 170 -14.57 -10.29 -1.36
CA ILE A 170 -13.33 -10.65 -0.66
C ILE A 170 -12.23 -10.79 -1.71
N ILE A 171 -11.20 -9.94 -1.63
CA ILE A 171 -10.02 -10.04 -2.48
C ILE A 171 -9.03 -11.04 -1.86
N LYS A 172 -8.70 -12.08 -2.62
CA LYS A 172 -7.71 -13.11 -2.28
C LYS A 172 -6.86 -13.48 -3.48
N PHE A 173 -5.67 -14.01 -3.23
CA PHE A 173 -4.71 -14.35 -4.27
C PHE A 173 -4.43 -15.85 -4.30
N ARG A 174 -4.39 -16.42 -5.51
CA ARG A 174 -4.30 -17.88 -5.71
C ARG A 174 -3.00 -18.47 -5.18
N ASP A 175 -1.90 -17.78 -5.38
CA ASP A 175 -0.55 -18.26 -5.04
C ASP A 175 -0.11 -17.86 -3.61
N ALA A 176 -0.98 -17.17 -2.88
CA ALA A 176 -0.77 -16.85 -1.48
C ALA A 176 -0.99 -18.07 -0.58
N ILE A 177 -0.18 -18.18 0.48
CA ILE A 177 -0.38 -19.23 1.49
C ILE A 177 -1.66 -18.97 2.29
N LYS A 178 -2.11 -20.01 3.00
CA LYS A 178 -3.27 -19.97 3.91
C LYS A 178 -4.56 -19.56 3.20
N SER A 179 -5.64 -19.43 3.98
CA SER A 179 -6.95 -19.02 3.52
C SER A 179 -7.43 -17.81 4.28
N VAL A 180 -8.37 -17.08 3.68
CA VAL A 180 -9.08 -15.99 4.36
C VAL A 180 -9.76 -16.54 5.62
N PRO A 181 -9.47 -16.00 6.81
CA PRO A 181 -10.10 -16.40 8.06
C PRO A 181 -11.48 -15.76 8.18
N THR A 182 -12.24 -16.11 9.20
CA THR A 182 -13.37 -15.27 9.64
C THR A 182 -12.86 -13.88 10.04
N PHE A 183 -13.59 -12.85 9.63
CA PHE A 183 -13.23 -11.45 9.86
C PHE A 183 -14.47 -10.61 10.18
N GLU A 184 -14.24 -9.48 10.87
CA GLU A 184 -15.30 -8.54 11.27
C GLU A 184 -15.11 -7.14 10.67
N THR A 185 -14.00 -6.94 9.95
CA THR A 185 -13.70 -5.70 9.21
C THR A 185 -14.76 -5.45 8.13
N PRO A 186 -15.03 -4.20 7.75
CA PRO A 186 -16.02 -3.86 6.72
C PRO A 186 -15.79 -4.59 5.39
N ILE A 187 -14.53 -4.76 5.02
CA ILE A 187 -14.07 -5.46 3.82
C ILE A 187 -12.84 -6.30 4.15
N TYR A 188 -12.46 -7.17 3.22
CA TYR A 188 -11.27 -8.00 3.33
C TYR A 188 -10.45 -7.96 2.04
N ILE A 189 -9.22 -7.46 2.15
CA ILE A 189 -8.23 -7.49 1.07
C ILE A 189 -7.02 -8.24 1.60
N ALA A 190 -6.78 -9.44 1.07
CA ALA A 190 -5.64 -10.26 1.45
C ALA A 190 -4.30 -9.65 1.01
N ASP A 191 -3.24 -9.92 1.77
CA ASP A 191 -1.86 -9.85 1.26
C ASP A 191 -1.68 -10.87 0.13
N ASN A 192 -1.08 -10.47 -1.00
CA ASN A 192 -0.88 -11.34 -2.16
C ASN A 192 0.08 -12.51 -1.93
N THR A 193 0.70 -12.59 -0.76
CA THR A 193 1.56 -13.71 -0.37
C THR A 193 0.99 -14.56 0.76
N ASN A 194 0.02 -14.05 1.53
CA ASN A 194 -0.61 -14.75 2.64
C ASN A 194 -2.06 -14.29 2.84
N ASN A 195 -3.00 -15.14 2.46
CA ASN A 195 -4.44 -14.86 2.50
C ASN A 195 -5.01 -14.71 3.93
N GLU A 196 -4.24 -15.02 4.98
CA GLU A 196 -4.66 -14.77 6.37
C GLU A 196 -4.52 -13.30 6.78
N ASN A 197 -3.65 -12.55 6.10
CA ASN A 197 -3.37 -11.16 6.42
C ASN A 197 -4.33 -10.22 5.70
N ASN A 198 -5.17 -9.50 6.44
CA ASN A 198 -5.97 -8.41 5.89
C ASN A 198 -5.16 -7.11 5.82
N VAL A 199 -4.85 -6.62 4.61
CA VAL A 199 -4.08 -5.36 4.43
C VAL A 199 -4.87 -4.11 4.81
N VAL A 200 -6.19 -4.22 4.91
CA VAL A 200 -7.12 -3.16 5.37
C VAL A 200 -7.67 -3.44 6.76
N ARG A 201 -6.95 -4.20 7.60
CA ARG A 201 -7.40 -4.58 8.96
C ARG A 201 -7.82 -3.42 9.85
N LYS A 202 -7.20 -2.24 9.70
CA LYS A 202 -7.50 -1.04 10.50
C LYS A 202 -8.67 -0.22 9.95
N LEU A 203 -9.18 -0.54 8.75
CA LEU A 203 -10.22 0.24 8.10
C LEU A 203 -11.55 0.10 8.86
N THR A 204 -12.19 1.22 9.15
CA THR A 204 -13.47 1.26 9.85
C THR A 204 -14.63 1.28 8.87
N LYS A 205 -15.82 0.87 9.32
CA LYS A 205 -17.06 0.98 8.52
C LYS A 205 -17.33 2.41 8.06
N SER A 206 -17.08 3.40 8.91
CA SER A 206 -17.28 4.82 8.57
C SER A 206 -16.34 5.28 7.47
N LYS A 207 -15.04 5.01 7.62
CA LYS A 207 -14.04 5.40 6.61
C LYS A 207 -14.23 4.63 5.30
N TRP A 208 -14.68 3.37 5.33
CA TRP A 208 -15.03 2.65 4.10
C TRP A 208 -16.21 3.27 3.36
N LYS A 209 -17.25 3.73 4.07
CA LYS A 209 -18.36 4.45 3.44
C LYS A 209 -17.91 5.75 2.76
N GLU A 210 -16.99 6.47 3.38
CA GLU A 210 -16.37 7.67 2.80
C GLU A 210 -15.59 7.33 1.51
N VAL A 211 -14.77 6.27 1.53
CA VAL A 211 -14.07 5.77 0.34
C VAL A 211 -15.05 5.40 -0.78
N VAL A 212 -16.15 4.73 -0.46
CA VAL A 212 -17.18 4.35 -1.44
C VAL A 212 -17.88 5.58 -2.03
N ALA A 213 -18.26 6.55 -1.19
CA ALA A 213 -18.91 7.78 -1.66
C ALA A 213 -18.01 8.60 -2.59
N GLU A 214 -16.74 8.75 -2.23
CA GLU A 214 -15.76 9.46 -3.07
C GLU A 214 -15.46 8.71 -4.38
N ALA A 215 -15.49 7.37 -4.36
CA ALA A 215 -15.35 6.57 -5.57
C ALA A 215 -16.59 6.64 -6.46
N GLU A 216 -17.80 6.69 -5.90
CA GLU A 216 -19.05 6.84 -6.63
C GLU A 216 -19.11 8.21 -7.33
N GLU A 217 -18.78 9.28 -6.60
CA GLU A 217 -18.66 10.62 -7.17
C GLU A 217 -17.63 10.66 -8.31
N ALA A 218 -16.47 10.01 -8.13
CA ALA A 218 -15.44 9.94 -9.15
C ALA A 218 -15.88 9.15 -10.39
N PHE A 219 -16.56 8.02 -10.19
CA PHE A 219 -17.11 7.22 -11.29
C PHE A 219 -18.13 8.03 -12.10
N ASP A 220 -19.11 8.64 -11.45
CA ASP A 220 -20.13 9.45 -12.13
C ASP A 220 -19.53 10.64 -12.87
N THR A 221 -18.60 11.34 -12.22
CA THR A 221 -17.92 12.52 -12.79
C THR A 221 -17.11 12.16 -14.04
N LEU A 222 -16.37 11.05 -14.02
CA LEU A 222 -15.56 10.64 -15.15
C LEU A 222 -16.40 10.10 -16.32
N ASN A 223 -17.48 9.36 -16.06
CA ASN A 223 -18.43 8.97 -17.11
C ASN A 223 -19.09 10.19 -17.77
N ILE A 224 -19.39 11.24 -17.00
CA ILE A 224 -19.85 12.52 -17.56
C ILE A 224 -18.74 13.15 -18.41
N ALA A 225 -17.49 13.14 -17.95
CA ALA A 225 -16.36 13.70 -18.68
C ALA A 225 -16.14 13.03 -20.05
N GLU A 226 -16.27 11.70 -20.13
CA GLU A 226 -16.20 10.94 -21.40
C GLU A 226 -17.30 11.34 -22.40
N SER A 227 -18.47 11.75 -21.90
CA SER A 227 -19.58 12.21 -22.76
C SER A 227 -19.40 13.64 -23.30
N ARG A 228 -18.45 14.41 -22.78
CA ARG A 228 -18.20 15.81 -23.18
C ARG A 228 -17.33 15.88 -24.44
N LYS A 229 -17.60 16.88 -25.30
CA LYS A 229 -16.86 17.13 -26.55
C LYS A 229 -15.84 18.27 -26.46
N ASP A 230 -15.72 18.91 -25.30
CA ASP A 230 -14.88 20.09 -25.05
C ASP A 230 -13.76 19.72 -24.08
N GLU A 231 -12.51 19.82 -24.56
CA GLU A 231 -11.29 19.53 -23.80
C GLU A 231 -11.22 20.32 -22.48
N GLY A 232 -11.65 21.59 -22.47
CA GLY A 232 -11.64 22.41 -21.25
C GLY A 232 -12.60 21.89 -20.20
N ALA A 233 -13.83 21.55 -20.61
CA ALA A 233 -14.84 20.99 -19.73
C ALA A 233 -14.44 19.59 -19.21
N THR A 234 -13.78 18.77 -20.02
CA THR A 234 -13.23 17.48 -19.59
C THR A 234 -12.15 17.68 -18.53
N VAL A 235 -11.18 18.58 -18.74
CA VAL A 235 -10.12 18.87 -17.74
C VAL A 235 -10.72 19.33 -16.40
N ASP A 236 -11.77 20.13 -16.42
CA ASP A 236 -12.42 20.61 -15.19
C ASP A 236 -13.07 19.47 -14.39
N GLU A 237 -13.65 18.46 -15.05
CA GLU A 237 -14.17 17.27 -14.36
C GLU A 237 -13.04 16.44 -13.74
N TRP A 238 -11.93 16.26 -14.44
CA TRP A 238 -10.75 15.59 -13.89
C TRP A 238 -10.17 16.33 -12.67
N LYS A 239 -10.15 17.66 -12.68
CA LYS A 239 -9.70 18.47 -11.54
C LYS A 239 -10.58 18.35 -10.30
N ARG A 240 -11.87 17.98 -10.44
CA ARG A 240 -12.71 17.70 -9.26
C ARG A 240 -12.24 16.44 -8.52
N ILE A 241 -11.70 15.49 -9.26
CA ILE A 241 -11.27 14.19 -8.73
C ILE A 241 -9.84 14.24 -8.22
N PHE A 242 -8.93 14.87 -8.97
CA PHE A 242 -7.49 14.88 -8.67
C PHE A 242 -6.98 16.20 -8.10
N GLY A 243 -7.84 17.20 -8.01
CA GLY A 243 -7.53 18.53 -7.51
C GLY A 243 -7.08 19.53 -8.58
N PRO A 244 -6.94 20.81 -8.20
CA PRO A 244 -6.75 21.91 -9.15
C PRO A 244 -5.43 21.87 -9.93
N THR A 245 -4.45 21.12 -9.42
CA THR A 245 -3.13 20.96 -10.05
C THR A 245 -3.10 19.85 -11.11
N PHE A 246 -4.18 19.10 -11.30
CA PHE A 246 -4.27 18.09 -12.34
C PHE A 246 -4.23 18.73 -13.74
N ASN A 247 -3.46 18.11 -14.64
CA ASN A 247 -3.32 18.53 -16.02
C ASN A 247 -3.09 17.32 -16.93
N ILE A 248 -3.62 17.38 -18.16
CA ILE A 248 -3.48 16.37 -19.22
C ILE A 248 -2.27 16.65 -20.12
N LYS A 249 -1.58 17.78 -19.92
CA LYS A 249 -0.38 18.22 -20.67
C LYS A 249 0.91 18.06 -19.89
#